data_AF-A0A9D1JU27-F1
#
_entry.id   AF-A0A9D1JU27-F1
#
_cell.length_a   1.000
_cell.length_b   1.000
_cell.length_c   1.000
_cell.angle_alpha   90.00
_cell.angle_beta   90.00
_cell.angle_gamma   90.00
#
_symmetry.space_group_name_H-M   'P 1'
#
loop_
_entity.id
_entity.type
_entity.pdbx_description
1 polymer ?
#
loop_
_entity_poly.entity_id
_entity_poly.type
_entity_poly.pdbx_seq_one_letter_code
_entity_poly.pdbx_strand_id
1 'polypeptide(L)'
;MNAKKLLIPVAVILAAAIVLFAASAGLAGTAEAKRAETIDQLLDYMLPGGGSYEYVANEDESSNILGSYVGSQGSVVESVVPGFMTDIHMLVGVQNDGLVTSVCILENNNTYGLGMKASSDWDFLVQLVDSKGDLAVGENVDAITGATISTNAVVNAVNAAQKYAAPAEEPSSGGLTGTADGFAGPITVEVTMDGDTITGVTVTSNSESAPSTALEDIPAAIVAANSPDVDVVAGATYTSQGIIDAVKNALENAGSAGGSGGLTGTAEGFAGPITVEVTMDGDTITGVTVTSNSESAPGTALEDIPAAIVAANSPDVDVVAGATYTSNGIIDAVKDAIGA
;
A
#
# COMPACT_ATOMS: atom_id res chain seq x y z
N MET A 1 56.58 -22.70 -2.70
CA MET A 1 55.79 -22.33 -3.90
C MET A 1 56.60 -21.35 -4.72
N ASN A 2 56.80 -21.57 -6.02
CA ASN A 2 57.76 -20.78 -6.81
C ASN A 2 57.06 -19.50 -7.33
N ALA A 3 57.37 -18.34 -6.74
CA ALA A 3 56.71 -17.06 -7.05
C ALA A 3 56.71 -16.70 -8.55
N LYS A 4 57.73 -17.17 -9.29
CA LYS A 4 57.81 -17.00 -10.75
C LYS A 4 56.71 -17.75 -11.52
N LYS A 5 56.19 -18.86 -10.98
CA LYS A 5 55.09 -19.62 -11.60
C LYS A 5 53.72 -18.97 -11.38
N LEU A 6 53.58 -18.05 -10.43
CA LEU A 6 52.35 -17.29 -10.18
C LEU A 6 52.29 -15.97 -10.97
N LEU A 7 53.42 -15.44 -11.44
CA LEU A 7 53.46 -14.14 -12.14
C LEU A 7 52.64 -14.13 -13.44
N ILE A 8 52.68 -15.21 -14.22
CA ILE A 8 51.93 -15.33 -15.48
C ILE A 8 50.41 -15.35 -15.23
N PRO A 9 49.85 -16.23 -14.39
CA PRO A 9 48.41 -16.23 -14.13
C PRO A 9 47.92 -14.93 -13.47
N VAL A 10 48.72 -14.32 -12.58
CA VAL A 10 48.38 -13.00 -12.00
C VAL A 10 48.33 -11.91 -13.07
N ALA A 11 49.31 -11.87 -13.99
CA ALA A 11 49.33 -10.89 -15.08
C ALA A 11 48.14 -11.08 -16.05
N VAL A 12 47.75 -12.32 -16.34
CA VAL A 12 46.58 -12.63 -17.19
C VAL A 12 45.28 -12.19 -16.52
N ILE A 13 45.10 -12.49 -15.23
CA ILE A 13 43.92 -12.05 -14.47
C ILE A 13 43.85 -10.52 -14.43
N LEU A 14 44.99 -9.85 -14.22
CA LEU A 14 45.04 -8.38 -14.17
C LEU A 14 44.68 -7.78 -15.54
N ALA A 15 45.20 -8.35 -16.63
CA ALA A 15 44.86 -7.92 -17.99
C ALA A 15 43.37 -8.12 -18.30
N ALA A 16 42.80 -9.27 -17.93
CA ALA A 16 41.37 -9.54 -18.10
C ALA A 16 40.51 -8.57 -17.28
N ALA A 17 40.89 -8.28 -16.03
CA ALA A 17 40.19 -7.33 -15.17
C ALA A 17 40.23 -5.91 -15.74
N ILE A 18 41.36 -5.47 -16.29
CA ILE A 18 41.50 -4.15 -16.94
C ILE A 18 40.60 -4.07 -18.18
N VAL A 19 40.57 -5.11 -19.01
CA VAL A 19 39.71 -5.15 -20.21
C VAL A 19 38.23 -5.13 -19.82
N LEU A 20 37.84 -5.93 -18.82
CA LEU A 20 36.47 -5.96 -18.32
C LEU A 20 36.05 -4.63 -17.70
N PHE A 21 36.92 -4.01 -16.91
CA PHE A 21 36.66 -2.69 -16.32
C PHE A 21 36.56 -1.59 -17.37
N ALA A 22 37.48 -1.57 -18.35
CA ALA A 22 37.43 -0.60 -19.43
C ALA A 22 36.19 -0.77 -20.31
N ALA A 23 35.78 -2.02 -20.57
CA ALA A 23 34.54 -2.31 -21.27
C ALA A 23 33.33 -1.87 -20.45
N SER A 24 33.21 -2.25 -19.18
CA SER A 24 32.07 -1.88 -18.35
C SER A 24 31.94 -0.38 -18.16
N ALA A 25 33.03 0.31 -17.80
CA ALA A 25 33.03 1.75 -17.58
C ALA A 25 32.78 2.55 -18.87
N GLY A 26 33.33 2.10 -20.00
CA GLY A 26 33.16 2.78 -21.29
C GLY A 26 31.76 2.59 -21.89
N LEU A 27 31.10 1.47 -21.61
CA LEU A 27 29.77 1.14 -22.15
C LEU A 27 28.61 1.56 -21.23
N ALA A 28 28.84 1.70 -19.91
CA ALA A 28 27.78 1.98 -18.94
C ALA A 28 26.91 3.20 -19.31
N GLY A 29 27.53 4.37 -19.55
CA GLY A 29 26.77 5.57 -19.90
C GLY A 29 26.06 5.49 -21.25
N THR A 30 26.57 4.70 -22.20
CA THR A 30 25.88 4.49 -23.49
C THR A 30 24.70 3.53 -23.35
N ALA A 31 24.83 2.51 -22.50
CA ALA A 31 23.75 1.57 -22.21
C ALA A 31 22.59 2.26 -21.48
N GLU A 32 22.91 3.09 -20.49
CA GLU A 32 21.94 3.87 -19.73
C GLU A 32 21.21 4.89 -20.62
N ALA A 33 21.94 5.64 -21.46
CA ALA A 33 21.33 6.59 -22.40
C ALA A 33 20.39 5.89 -23.41
N LYS A 34 20.79 4.74 -23.94
CA LYS A 34 19.93 3.95 -24.84
C LYS A 34 18.71 3.39 -24.14
N ARG A 35 18.84 2.97 -22.88
CA ARG A 35 17.70 2.50 -22.08
C ARG A 35 16.71 3.63 -21.85
N ALA A 36 17.18 4.81 -21.41
CA ALA A 36 16.33 5.97 -21.24
C ALA A 36 15.60 6.36 -22.54
N GLU A 37 16.31 6.37 -23.68
CA GLU A 37 15.71 6.63 -25.00
C GLU A 37 14.66 5.56 -25.38
N THR A 38 14.92 4.29 -25.08
CA THR A 38 13.97 3.20 -25.33
C THR A 38 12.72 3.34 -24.47
N ILE A 39 12.88 3.67 -23.19
CA ILE A 39 11.76 3.86 -22.28
C ILE A 39 10.91 5.04 -22.74
N ASP A 40 11.52 6.19 -23.06
CA ASP A 40 10.82 7.38 -23.55
C ASP A 40 9.95 7.08 -24.79
N GLN A 41 10.48 6.28 -25.73
CA GLN A 41 9.72 5.81 -26.90
C GLN A 41 8.54 4.89 -26.55
N LEU A 42 8.59 4.19 -25.43
CA LEU A 42 7.55 3.25 -25.00
C LEU A 42 6.42 3.92 -24.20
N LEU A 43 6.69 5.03 -23.49
CA LEU A 43 5.73 5.62 -22.54
C LEU A 43 4.36 5.92 -23.16
N ASP A 44 4.33 6.54 -24.34
CA ASP A 44 3.07 6.89 -25.04
C ASP A 44 2.30 5.64 -25.52
N TYR A 45 3.00 4.57 -25.90
CA TYR A 45 2.37 3.29 -26.25
C TYR A 45 1.85 2.55 -25.02
N MET A 46 2.56 2.68 -23.89
CA MET A 46 2.26 1.98 -22.66
C MET A 46 1.09 2.62 -21.90
N LEU A 47 0.99 3.94 -21.93
CA LEU A 47 -0.11 4.68 -21.30
C LEU A 47 -0.64 5.76 -22.26
N PRO A 48 -1.45 5.37 -23.27
CA PRO A 48 -1.96 6.32 -24.26
C PRO A 48 -2.71 7.49 -23.63
N GLY A 49 -2.37 8.71 -24.04
CA GLY A 49 -3.00 9.93 -23.51
C GLY A 49 -2.42 10.44 -22.18
N GLY A 50 -1.31 9.85 -21.70
CA GLY A 50 -0.60 10.31 -20.49
C GLY A 50 0.12 11.64 -20.61
N GLY A 51 0.21 12.22 -21.81
CA GLY A 51 0.82 13.54 -22.02
C GLY A 51 2.33 13.52 -21.83
N SER A 52 2.86 14.48 -21.08
CA SER A 52 4.28 14.49 -20.67
C SER A 52 4.47 13.64 -19.42
N TYR A 53 5.57 12.89 -19.37
CA TYR A 53 5.91 12.06 -18.22
C TYR A 53 7.06 12.65 -17.41
N GLU A 54 6.96 12.56 -16.09
CA GLU A 54 8.03 12.89 -15.15
C GLU A 54 8.44 11.63 -14.38
N TYR A 55 9.75 11.37 -14.28
CA TYR A 55 10.25 10.23 -13.52
C TYR A 55 10.33 10.56 -12.04
N VAL A 56 9.65 9.77 -11.22
CA VAL A 56 9.68 9.82 -9.76
C VAL A 56 10.34 8.53 -9.28
N ALA A 57 11.52 8.67 -8.67
CA ALA A 57 12.23 7.54 -8.07
C ALA A 57 11.51 7.06 -6.82
N ASN A 58 11.53 5.74 -6.60
CA ASN A 58 11.12 5.17 -5.33
C ASN A 58 12.30 5.25 -4.35
N GLU A 59 12.06 5.79 -3.15
CA GLU A 59 13.08 5.89 -2.10
C GLU A 59 13.20 4.61 -1.26
N ASP A 60 12.25 3.69 -1.35
CA ASP A 60 12.31 2.40 -0.66
C ASP A 60 13.22 1.41 -1.42
N GLU A 61 14.47 1.33 -0.99
CA GLU A 61 15.47 0.38 -1.52
C GLU A 61 15.12 -1.09 -1.27
N SER A 62 14.15 -1.40 -0.38
CA SER A 62 13.69 -2.77 -0.14
C SER A 62 12.61 -3.22 -1.12
N SER A 63 12.02 -2.27 -1.85
CA SER A 63 11.02 -2.52 -2.87
C SER A 63 11.66 -3.01 -4.17
N ASN A 64 10.91 -3.86 -4.88
CA ASN A 64 11.25 -4.25 -6.25
C ASN A 64 10.87 -3.16 -7.27
N ILE A 65 10.26 -2.04 -6.83
CA ILE A 65 9.90 -0.90 -7.68
C ILE A 65 11.03 0.12 -7.61
N LEU A 66 11.58 0.48 -8.77
CA LEU A 66 12.62 1.52 -8.89
C LEU A 66 12.03 2.93 -8.90
N GLY A 67 10.82 3.09 -9.43
CA GLY A 67 10.14 4.36 -9.58
C GLY A 67 9.02 4.29 -10.59
N SER A 68 8.48 5.44 -11.00
CA SER A 68 7.48 5.53 -12.06
C SER A 68 7.64 6.77 -12.92
N TYR A 69 7.17 6.66 -14.16
CA TYR A 69 6.98 7.77 -15.08
C TYR A 69 5.53 8.23 -14.96
N VAL A 70 5.30 9.34 -14.27
CA VAL A 70 3.99 9.88 -13.93
C VAL A 70 3.49 10.78 -15.06
N GLY A 71 2.30 10.50 -15.58
CA GLY A 71 1.60 11.30 -16.59
C GLY A 71 0.20 11.71 -16.12
N SER A 72 -0.53 12.47 -16.94
CA SER A 72 -1.84 13.01 -16.55
C SER A 72 -2.93 11.96 -16.34
N GLN A 73 -2.80 10.80 -16.98
CA GLN A 73 -3.80 9.73 -16.97
C GLN A 73 -3.42 8.52 -16.08
N GLY A 74 -2.25 8.56 -15.44
CA GLY A 74 -1.70 7.42 -14.72
C GLY A 74 -0.18 7.43 -14.72
N SER A 75 0.41 6.27 -14.41
CA SER A 75 1.86 6.11 -14.32
C SER A 75 2.34 4.85 -15.03
N VAL A 76 3.56 4.90 -15.56
CA VAL A 76 4.29 3.70 -15.99
C VAL A 76 5.28 3.34 -14.88
N VAL A 77 5.02 2.25 -14.16
CA VAL A 77 5.86 1.80 -13.03
C VAL A 77 7.02 0.96 -13.54
N GLU A 78 8.22 1.28 -13.10
CA GLU A 78 9.44 0.56 -13.40
C GLU A 78 9.84 -0.35 -12.23
N SER A 79 10.00 -1.65 -12.51
CA SER A 79 10.31 -2.64 -11.47
C SER A 79 11.34 -3.67 -11.91
N VAL A 80 12.11 -4.15 -10.94
CA VAL A 80 13.09 -5.24 -11.07
C VAL A 80 12.70 -6.30 -10.05
N VAL A 81 12.15 -7.41 -10.53
CA VAL A 81 11.67 -8.50 -9.65
C VAL A 81 12.55 -9.74 -9.80
N PRO A 82 12.77 -10.51 -8.71
CA PRO A 82 13.55 -11.74 -8.78
C PRO A 82 12.82 -12.80 -9.61
N GLY A 83 13.48 -13.27 -10.68
CA GLY A 83 13.06 -14.44 -11.46
C GLY A 83 13.63 -15.75 -10.92
N PHE A 84 13.58 -16.83 -11.72
CA PHE A 84 14.11 -18.13 -11.30
C PHE A 84 15.64 -18.17 -11.27
N MET A 85 16.30 -17.52 -12.23
CA MET A 85 17.77 -17.44 -12.28
C MET A 85 18.29 -16.02 -12.17
N THR A 86 17.64 -15.10 -12.86
CA THR A 86 18.01 -13.69 -12.90
C THR A 86 16.77 -12.85 -12.67
N ASP A 87 17.01 -11.60 -12.29
CA ASP A 87 15.95 -10.61 -12.19
C ASP A 87 15.29 -10.37 -13.56
N ILE A 88 14.05 -9.92 -13.50
CA ILE A 88 13.23 -9.52 -14.62
C ILE A 88 13.01 -8.02 -14.47
N HIS A 89 13.46 -7.25 -15.46
CA HIS A 89 13.27 -5.80 -15.49
C HIS A 89 12.10 -5.48 -16.41
N MET A 90 11.14 -4.72 -15.91
CA MET A 90 9.88 -4.48 -16.60
C MET A 90 9.28 -3.11 -16.30
N LEU A 91 8.36 -2.71 -17.17
CA LEU A 91 7.52 -1.54 -17.08
C LEU A 91 6.06 -1.99 -17.09
N VAL A 92 5.22 -1.37 -16.26
CA VAL A 92 3.77 -1.61 -16.24
C VAL A 92 3.04 -0.28 -16.34
N GLY A 93 2.24 -0.10 -17.39
CA GLY A 93 1.37 1.06 -17.53
C GLY A 93 0.09 0.86 -16.73
N VAL A 94 -0.24 1.81 -15.86
CA VAL A 94 -1.43 1.78 -15.01
C VAL A 94 -2.11 3.14 -15.06
N GLN A 95 -3.42 3.16 -15.27
CA GLN A 95 -4.23 4.38 -15.22
C GLN A 95 -4.53 4.80 -13.77
N ASN A 96 -4.95 6.06 -13.58
CA ASN A 96 -5.32 6.60 -12.26
C ASN A 96 -6.44 5.82 -11.56
N ASP A 97 -7.25 5.06 -12.28
CA ASP A 97 -8.29 4.20 -11.70
C ASP A 97 -7.78 2.79 -11.36
N GLY A 98 -6.48 2.53 -11.48
CA GLY A 98 -5.84 1.24 -11.23
C GLY A 98 -5.91 0.24 -12.40
N LEU A 99 -6.47 0.62 -13.56
CA LEU A 99 -6.52 -0.26 -14.73
C LEU A 99 -5.13 -0.44 -15.36
N VAL A 100 -4.69 -1.67 -15.54
CA VAL A 100 -3.42 -2.01 -16.23
C VAL A 100 -3.60 -1.85 -17.74
N THR A 101 -2.88 -0.92 -18.35
CA THR A 101 -2.95 -0.66 -19.81
C THR A 101 -1.90 -1.41 -20.60
N SER A 102 -0.76 -1.73 -19.98
CA SER A 102 0.33 -2.40 -20.67
C SER A 102 1.30 -3.07 -19.70
N VAL A 103 1.94 -4.13 -20.19
CA VAL A 103 3.06 -4.81 -19.52
C VAL A 103 4.18 -4.97 -20.53
N CYS A 104 5.34 -4.41 -20.24
CA CYS A 104 6.53 -4.51 -21.09
C CYS A 104 7.69 -5.09 -20.28
N ILE A 105 8.20 -6.25 -20.68
CA ILE A 105 9.39 -6.82 -20.05
C ILE A 105 10.60 -6.41 -20.86
N LEU A 106 11.41 -5.51 -20.30
CA LEU A 106 12.60 -4.93 -20.94
C LEU A 106 13.75 -5.94 -20.98
N GLU A 107 13.95 -6.66 -19.88
CA GLU A 107 15.01 -7.66 -19.76
C GLU A 107 14.54 -8.89 -19.00
N ASN A 108 14.84 -10.06 -19.57
CA ASN A 108 14.55 -11.34 -18.95
C ASN A 108 15.59 -12.37 -19.41
N ASN A 109 16.57 -12.64 -18.54
CA ASN A 109 17.66 -13.58 -18.82
C ASN A 109 17.45 -14.96 -18.17
N ASN A 110 16.19 -15.32 -17.91
CA ASN A 110 15.84 -16.65 -17.40
C ASN A 110 16.10 -17.75 -18.46
N THR A 111 15.93 -19.02 -18.07
CA THR A 111 16.20 -20.16 -18.97
C THR A 111 15.44 -20.05 -20.30
N TYR A 112 16.18 -20.09 -21.42
CA TYR A 112 15.63 -20.11 -22.77
C TYR A 112 14.59 -21.23 -22.95
N GLY A 113 13.42 -20.90 -23.49
CA GLY A 113 12.32 -21.85 -23.71
C GLY A 113 11.46 -22.15 -22.47
N LEU A 114 11.80 -21.61 -21.30
CA LEU A 114 11.00 -21.67 -20.07
C LEU A 114 10.68 -20.25 -19.60
N GLY A 115 11.37 -19.74 -18.58
CA GLY A 115 11.09 -18.44 -17.94
C GLY A 115 11.17 -17.24 -18.88
N MET A 116 11.98 -17.32 -19.93
CA MET A 116 12.01 -16.30 -21.00
C MET A 116 10.68 -16.13 -21.73
N LYS A 117 9.82 -17.16 -21.76
CA LYS A 117 8.51 -17.07 -22.39
C LYS A 117 7.62 -16.02 -21.75
N ALA A 118 7.82 -15.70 -20.46
CA ALA A 118 7.07 -14.64 -19.81
C ALA A 118 7.17 -13.30 -20.56
N SER A 119 8.24 -13.06 -21.33
CA SER A 119 8.45 -11.85 -22.14
C SER A 119 7.81 -11.87 -23.53
N SER A 120 7.34 -13.02 -24.01
CA SER A 120 6.88 -13.18 -25.40
C SER A 120 5.63 -14.03 -25.57
N ASP A 121 5.16 -14.66 -24.50
CA ASP A 121 3.95 -15.49 -24.50
C ASP A 121 2.73 -14.57 -24.48
N TRP A 122 2.13 -14.42 -25.65
CA TRP A 122 1.01 -13.50 -25.86
C TRP A 122 -0.23 -13.92 -25.06
N ASP A 123 -0.48 -15.22 -24.93
CA ASP A 123 -1.65 -15.74 -24.21
C ASP A 123 -1.53 -15.43 -22.71
N PHE A 124 -0.33 -15.43 -22.15
CA PHE A 124 -0.08 -14.95 -20.79
C PHE A 124 -0.19 -13.42 -20.66
N LEU A 125 0.52 -12.66 -21.51
CA LEU A 125 0.59 -11.21 -21.39
C LEU A 125 -0.76 -10.52 -21.57
N VAL A 126 -1.62 -11.02 -22.45
CA VAL A 126 -2.97 -10.45 -22.69
C VAL A 126 -3.89 -10.57 -21.47
N GLN A 127 -3.64 -11.53 -20.57
CA GLN A 127 -4.43 -11.67 -19.33
C GLN A 127 -4.11 -10.58 -18.30
N LEU A 128 -2.95 -9.93 -18.41
CA LEU A 128 -2.51 -8.89 -17.49
C LEU A 128 -2.95 -7.50 -17.96
N VAL A 129 -3.14 -7.32 -19.25
CA VAL A 129 -3.62 -6.06 -19.85
C VAL A 129 -5.14 -5.99 -19.70
N ASP A 130 -5.68 -4.78 -19.49
CA ASP A 130 -7.10 -4.53 -19.21
C ASP A 130 -7.59 -5.19 -17.90
N SER A 131 -6.65 -5.47 -17.01
CA SER A 131 -6.93 -6.06 -15.70
C SER A 131 -6.93 -4.98 -14.61
N LYS A 132 -7.66 -5.25 -13.53
CA LYS A 132 -7.75 -4.38 -12.36
C LYS A 132 -7.96 -5.22 -11.09
N GLY A 133 -7.24 -4.88 -10.03
CA GLY A 133 -7.30 -5.58 -8.74
C GLY A 133 -6.26 -6.70 -8.63
N ASP A 134 -6.36 -7.50 -7.57
CA ASP A 134 -5.38 -8.55 -7.29
C ASP A 134 -5.44 -9.68 -8.33
N LEU A 135 -4.29 -9.95 -8.94
CA LEU A 135 -4.08 -11.06 -9.87
C LEU A 135 -3.37 -12.22 -9.17
N ALA A 136 -3.85 -13.43 -9.41
CA ALA A 136 -3.34 -14.66 -8.82
C ALA A 136 -3.23 -15.76 -9.88
N VAL A 137 -2.02 -16.31 -10.01
CA VAL A 137 -1.74 -17.40 -10.94
C VAL A 137 -2.46 -18.67 -10.49
N GLY A 138 -3.22 -19.28 -11.39
CA GLY A 138 -4.06 -20.45 -11.12
C GLY A 138 -5.46 -20.11 -10.62
N GLU A 139 -5.76 -18.82 -10.39
CA GLU A 139 -7.12 -18.35 -10.08
C GLU A 139 -7.70 -17.57 -11.26
N ASN A 140 -7.24 -16.33 -11.46
CA ASN A 140 -7.69 -15.44 -12.53
C ASN A 140 -6.62 -15.18 -13.59
N VAL A 141 -5.41 -15.76 -13.44
CA VAL A 141 -4.35 -15.74 -14.45
C VAL A 141 -3.80 -17.15 -14.68
N ASP A 142 -3.76 -17.59 -15.93
CA ASP A 142 -3.15 -18.86 -16.30
C ASP A 142 -1.61 -18.78 -16.32
N ALA A 143 -0.97 -19.80 -15.76
CA ALA A 143 0.49 -19.90 -15.76
C ALA A 143 1.05 -20.40 -17.09
N ILE A 144 2.25 -19.93 -17.45
CA ILE A 144 3.01 -20.55 -18.53
C ILE A 144 3.53 -21.91 -18.06
N THR A 145 3.18 -22.96 -18.81
CA THR A 145 3.58 -24.34 -18.49
C THR A 145 5.11 -24.46 -18.40
N GLY A 146 5.61 -24.89 -17.24
CA GLY A 146 7.04 -25.04 -16.98
C GLY A 146 7.78 -23.75 -16.62
N ALA A 147 7.08 -22.63 -16.47
CA ALA A 147 7.65 -21.31 -16.15
C ALA A 147 6.89 -20.61 -15.01
N THR A 148 6.34 -21.37 -14.06
CA THR A 148 5.52 -20.86 -12.95
C THR A 148 6.22 -19.77 -12.12
N ILE A 149 7.52 -19.89 -11.87
CA ILE A 149 8.27 -18.90 -11.07
C ILE A 149 8.35 -17.55 -11.79
N SER A 150 8.71 -17.55 -13.09
CA SER A 150 8.72 -16.32 -13.90
C SER A 150 7.32 -15.76 -14.10
N THR A 151 6.30 -16.63 -14.22
CA THR A 151 4.89 -16.21 -14.30
C THR A 151 4.48 -15.46 -13.03
N ASN A 152 4.72 -16.05 -11.86
CA ASN A 152 4.40 -15.43 -10.57
C ASN A 152 5.16 -14.12 -10.36
N ALA A 153 6.44 -14.06 -10.74
CA ALA A 153 7.24 -12.83 -10.62
C ALA A 153 6.60 -11.67 -11.41
N VAL A 154 6.19 -11.92 -12.66
CA VAL A 154 5.53 -10.92 -13.51
C VAL A 154 4.17 -10.52 -12.94
N VAL A 155 3.35 -11.48 -12.50
CA VAL A 155 2.02 -11.17 -11.91
C VAL A 155 2.16 -10.35 -10.63
N ASN A 156 3.10 -10.71 -9.75
CA ASN A 156 3.37 -9.96 -8.53
C ASN A 156 3.87 -8.54 -8.84
N ALA A 157 4.70 -8.37 -9.87
CA ALA A 157 5.16 -7.06 -10.32
C ALA A 157 4.00 -6.19 -10.82
N VAL A 158 3.04 -6.77 -11.55
CA VAL A 158 1.84 -6.07 -12.01
C VAL A 158 0.95 -5.67 -10.84
N ASN A 159 0.73 -6.55 -9.86
CA ASN A 159 -0.02 -6.20 -8.64
C ASN A 159 0.65 -5.08 -7.85
N ALA A 160 1.98 -5.15 -7.68
CA ALA A 160 2.75 -4.11 -7.02
C ALA A 160 2.66 -2.78 -7.77
N ALA A 161 2.76 -2.81 -9.10
CA ALA A 161 2.61 -1.64 -9.94
C ALA A 161 1.22 -1.01 -9.84
N GLN A 162 0.15 -1.82 -9.82
CA GLN A 162 -1.22 -1.32 -9.61
C GLN A 162 -1.35 -0.58 -8.27
N LYS A 163 -0.78 -1.14 -7.19
CA LYS A 163 -0.81 -0.52 -5.85
C LYS A 163 0.05 0.75 -5.78
N TYR A 164 1.17 0.77 -6.49
CA TYR A 164 2.08 1.91 -6.53
C TYR A 164 1.58 3.06 -7.42
N ALA A 165 0.91 2.74 -8.53
CA ALA A 165 0.42 3.72 -9.52
C ALA A 165 -1.04 4.12 -9.33
N ALA A 166 -1.77 3.47 -8.43
CA ALA A 166 -2.93 4.11 -7.84
C ALA A 166 -2.49 5.53 -7.41
N PRO A 167 -3.28 6.59 -7.66
CA PRO A 167 -3.02 7.86 -7.00
C PRO A 167 -2.77 7.50 -5.55
N ALA A 168 -1.75 8.11 -4.94
CA ALA A 168 -1.61 7.99 -3.51
C ALA A 168 -3.02 8.15 -2.94
N GLU A 169 -3.58 7.08 -2.36
CA GLU A 169 -4.30 7.36 -1.13
C GLU A 169 -3.25 8.13 -0.36
N GLU A 170 -3.51 9.44 -0.20
CA GLU A 170 -2.75 10.34 0.65
C GLU A 170 -2.17 9.49 1.76
N PRO A 171 -0.83 9.47 1.90
CA PRO A 171 -0.11 8.39 2.53
C PRO A 171 -0.92 7.88 3.71
N SER A 172 -1.23 6.59 3.72
CA SER A 172 -1.61 5.90 4.95
C SER A 172 -0.41 5.85 5.89
N SER A 173 0.18 7.01 6.19
CA SER A 173 0.90 7.28 7.42
C SER A 173 -0.15 7.32 8.52
N GLY A 174 -0.73 6.15 8.84
CA GLY A 174 -1.74 5.91 9.87
C GLY A 174 -2.37 7.20 10.41
N GLY A 175 -3.21 7.85 9.61
CA GLY A 175 -3.84 9.09 10.01
C GLY A 175 -4.67 8.81 11.26
N LEU A 176 -4.72 9.78 12.15
CA LEU A 176 -5.51 9.64 13.36
C LEU A 176 -6.98 9.56 12.94
N THR A 177 -7.65 8.49 13.31
CA THR A 177 -9.05 8.30 12.97
C THR A 177 -9.94 8.74 14.11
N GLY A 178 -11.04 9.39 13.76
CA GLY A 178 -12.05 9.82 14.72
C GLY A 178 -13.42 9.78 14.09
N THR A 179 -14.41 9.39 14.89
CA THR A 179 -15.81 9.34 14.49
C THR A 179 -16.65 10.15 15.47
N ALA A 180 -17.64 10.88 14.97
CA ALA A 180 -18.63 11.58 15.78
C ALA A 180 -19.99 11.64 15.07
N ASP A 181 -21.05 11.94 15.81
CA ASP A 181 -22.39 12.04 15.26
C ASP A 181 -22.57 13.33 14.43
N GLY A 182 -22.96 13.17 13.16
CA GLY A 182 -23.41 14.23 12.27
C GLY A 182 -24.93 14.47 12.35
N PHE A 183 -25.46 15.17 11.35
CA PHE A 183 -26.89 15.45 11.24
C PHE A 183 -27.71 14.21 10.87
N ALA A 184 -27.21 13.38 9.96
CA ALA A 184 -27.94 12.22 9.43
C ALA A 184 -27.32 10.86 9.82
N GLY A 185 -26.28 10.88 10.64
CA GLY A 185 -25.60 9.69 11.17
C GLY A 185 -24.12 9.96 11.43
N PRO A 186 -23.33 8.93 11.75
CA PRO A 186 -21.92 9.10 12.07
C PRO A 186 -21.12 9.64 10.89
N ILE A 187 -20.13 10.47 11.21
CA ILE A 187 -19.11 10.99 10.31
C ILE A 187 -17.75 10.51 10.81
N THR A 188 -16.99 9.86 9.95
CA THR A 188 -15.63 9.39 10.22
C THR A 188 -14.64 10.23 9.43
N VAL A 189 -13.59 10.68 10.11
CA VAL A 189 -12.51 11.46 9.53
C VAL A 189 -11.17 10.79 9.79
N GLU A 190 -10.25 11.01 8.88
CA GLU A 190 -8.83 10.71 9.02
C GLU A 190 -8.05 12.02 9.05
N VAL A 191 -7.16 12.18 10.04
CA VAL A 191 -6.35 13.37 10.25
C VAL A 191 -4.88 13.02 10.08
N THR A 192 -4.24 13.65 9.11
CA THR A 192 -2.80 13.49 8.83
C THR A 192 -2.02 14.56 9.59
N MET A 193 -0.97 14.14 10.30
CA MET A 193 -0.12 15.01 11.10
C MET A 193 1.34 14.92 10.66
N ASP A 194 2.03 16.06 10.58
CA ASP A 194 3.50 16.16 10.56
C ASP A 194 3.96 16.82 11.87
N GLY A 195 4.36 15.99 12.83
CA GLY A 195 4.61 16.40 14.21
C GLY A 195 3.36 16.98 14.86
N ASP A 196 3.41 18.26 15.24
CA ASP A 196 2.28 18.99 15.85
C ASP A 196 1.42 19.74 14.80
N THR A 197 1.63 19.48 13.49
CA THR A 197 0.94 20.18 12.40
C THR A 197 -0.04 19.27 11.69
N ILE A 198 -1.31 19.68 11.61
CA ILE A 198 -2.34 19.04 10.79
C ILE A 198 -2.05 19.36 9.32
N THR A 199 -1.65 18.35 8.57
CA THR A 199 -1.35 18.46 7.12
C THR A 199 -2.53 18.06 6.25
N GLY A 200 -3.45 17.26 6.78
CA GLY A 200 -4.63 16.79 6.06
C GLY A 200 -5.78 16.42 6.99
N VAL A 201 -7.00 16.64 6.51
CA VAL A 201 -8.23 16.13 7.12
C VAL A 201 -9.12 15.61 6.00
N THR A 202 -9.45 14.32 6.04
CA THR A 202 -10.25 13.66 5.02
C THR A 202 -11.48 13.03 5.65
N VAL A 203 -12.67 13.31 5.11
CA VAL A 203 -13.90 12.62 5.53
C VAL A 203 -13.99 11.28 4.79
N THR A 204 -13.76 10.18 5.50
CA THR A 204 -13.72 8.83 4.91
C THR A 204 -15.10 8.16 4.87
N SER A 205 -15.99 8.53 5.79
CA SER A 205 -17.37 8.03 5.83
C SER A 205 -18.33 9.10 6.37
N ASN A 206 -19.52 9.19 5.79
CA ASN A 206 -20.59 10.05 6.31
C ASN A 206 -21.96 9.51 5.90
N SER A 207 -22.99 9.85 6.67
CA SER A 207 -24.38 9.48 6.40
C SER A 207 -25.24 10.68 5.95
N GLU A 208 -24.61 11.80 5.57
CA GLU A 208 -25.25 13.08 5.30
C GLU A 208 -26.06 13.08 4.00
N SER A 209 -27.27 13.67 4.02
CA SER A 209 -28.21 13.65 2.88
C SER A 209 -28.44 15.03 2.26
N ALA A 210 -27.37 15.66 1.79
CA ALA A 210 -27.35 16.81 0.87
C ALA A 210 -25.90 17.24 0.61
N PRO A 211 -25.58 17.95 -0.49
CA PRO A 211 -24.27 18.57 -0.66
C PRO A 211 -24.16 19.79 0.28
N SER A 212 -23.85 19.54 1.54
CA SER A 212 -23.45 20.61 2.46
C SER A 212 -22.00 20.96 2.16
N THR A 213 -21.68 22.25 1.97
CA THR A 213 -20.28 22.67 1.73
C THR A 213 -19.40 22.40 2.96
N ALA A 214 -19.99 22.08 4.12
CA ALA A 214 -19.28 21.72 5.34
C ALA A 214 -18.34 20.52 5.18
N LEU A 215 -18.66 19.55 4.32
CA LEU A 215 -17.79 18.39 4.07
C LEU A 215 -16.46 18.77 3.40
N GLU A 216 -16.40 19.93 2.73
CA GLU A 216 -15.19 20.45 2.08
C GLU A 216 -14.59 21.62 2.87
N ASP A 217 -15.44 22.56 3.31
CA ASP A 217 -15.05 23.81 3.95
C ASP A 217 -14.45 23.59 5.35
N ILE A 218 -15.02 22.68 6.15
CA ILE A 218 -14.56 22.44 7.53
C ILE A 218 -13.20 21.75 7.57
N PRO A 219 -12.96 20.64 6.83
CA PRO A 219 -11.62 20.05 6.75
C PRO A 219 -10.55 21.05 6.28
N ALA A 220 -10.85 21.84 5.25
CA ALA A 220 -9.92 22.87 4.75
C ALA A 220 -9.66 23.97 5.80
N ALA A 221 -10.69 24.41 6.54
CA ALA A 221 -10.53 25.39 7.61
C ALA A 221 -9.67 24.85 8.76
N ILE A 222 -9.80 23.57 9.11
CA ILE A 222 -9.03 22.93 10.19
C ILE A 222 -7.55 22.85 9.82
N VAL A 223 -7.22 22.42 8.60
CA VAL A 223 -5.84 22.39 8.10
C VAL A 223 -5.27 23.82 8.07
N ALA A 224 -6.03 24.79 7.57
CA ALA A 224 -5.58 26.18 7.50
C ALA A 224 -5.37 26.83 8.89
N ALA A 225 -6.20 26.49 9.86
CA ALA A 225 -6.09 26.98 11.24
C ALA A 225 -5.07 26.20 12.08
N ASN A 226 -4.63 25.03 11.60
CA ASN A 226 -3.93 24.02 12.39
C ASN A 226 -4.64 23.74 13.73
N SER A 227 -5.97 23.66 13.72
CA SER A 227 -6.78 23.50 14.92
C SER A 227 -8.19 23.00 14.57
N PRO A 228 -8.78 22.11 15.39
CA PRO A 228 -10.19 21.71 15.23
C PRO A 228 -11.18 22.80 15.68
N ASP A 229 -10.73 23.86 16.35
CA ASP A 229 -11.59 24.94 16.84
C ASP A 229 -11.88 25.97 15.74
N VAL A 230 -12.67 25.57 14.73
CA VAL A 230 -13.09 26.39 13.60
C VAL A 230 -14.58 26.74 13.66
N ASP A 231 -14.98 27.79 12.94
CA ASP A 231 -16.37 28.20 12.85
C ASP A 231 -17.19 27.23 11.98
N VAL A 232 -18.43 26.97 12.41
CA VAL A 232 -19.38 26.14 11.64
C VAL A 232 -19.87 26.85 10.36
N VAL A 233 -20.19 26.06 9.33
CA VAL A 233 -20.77 26.61 8.10
C VAL A 233 -22.25 26.95 8.29
N ALA A 234 -22.65 28.12 7.80
CA ALA A 234 -24.04 28.57 7.84
C ALA A 234 -24.98 27.61 7.09
N GLY A 235 -25.98 27.07 7.78
CA GLY A 235 -26.93 26.10 7.22
C GLY A 235 -26.48 24.63 7.29
N ALA A 236 -25.29 24.36 7.81
CA ALA A 236 -24.74 23.01 7.98
C ALA A 236 -24.16 22.81 9.39
N THR A 237 -24.79 23.41 10.40
CA THR A 237 -24.28 23.45 11.78
C THR A 237 -24.04 22.07 12.38
N TYR A 238 -24.97 21.13 12.21
CA TYR A 238 -24.85 19.77 12.76
C TYR A 238 -23.76 18.96 12.05
N THR A 239 -23.70 19.02 10.71
CA THR A 239 -22.64 18.39 9.92
C THR A 239 -21.26 18.97 10.23
N SER A 240 -21.17 20.29 10.37
CA SER A 240 -19.92 20.98 10.73
C SER A 240 -19.43 20.56 12.11
N GLN A 241 -20.34 20.49 13.09
CA GLN A 241 -20.00 20.06 14.44
C GLN A 241 -19.57 18.59 14.46
N GLY A 242 -20.23 17.72 13.70
CA GLY A 242 -19.84 16.31 13.58
C GLY A 242 -18.43 16.13 13.02
N ILE A 243 -18.02 16.92 12.02
CA ILE A 243 -16.65 16.89 11.49
C ILE A 243 -15.65 17.41 12.53
N ILE A 244 -15.96 18.54 13.18
CA ILE A 244 -15.10 19.14 14.23
C ILE A 244 -14.88 18.14 15.38
N ASP A 245 -15.95 17.51 15.85
CA ASP A 245 -15.90 16.57 16.96
C ASP A 245 -15.18 15.28 16.55
N ALA A 246 -15.35 14.81 15.31
CA ALA A 246 -14.61 13.66 14.78
C ALA A 246 -13.09 13.94 14.73
N VAL A 247 -12.68 15.14 14.29
CA VAL A 247 -11.26 15.55 14.31
C VAL A 247 -10.73 15.66 15.75
N LYS A 248 -11.53 16.20 16.68
CA LYS A 248 -11.14 16.24 18.10
C LYS A 248 -10.93 14.85 18.67
N ASN A 249 -11.84 13.92 18.38
CA ASN A 249 -11.70 12.52 18.78
C ASN A 249 -10.43 11.88 18.20
N ALA A 250 -10.12 12.15 16.92
CA ALA A 250 -8.88 11.70 16.29
C ALA A 250 -7.63 12.23 17.03
N LEU A 251 -7.59 13.52 17.34
CA LEU A 251 -6.47 14.17 18.02
C LEU A 251 -6.37 13.78 19.52
N GLU A 252 -7.49 13.54 20.21
CA GLU A 252 -7.51 13.06 21.60
C GLU A 252 -7.00 11.61 21.70
N ASN A 253 -7.33 10.77 20.72
CA ASN A 253 -6.79 9.42 20.61
C ASN A 253 -5.26 9.45 20.40
N ALA A 254 -4.74 10.45 19.67
CA ALA A 254 -3.30 10.68 19.52
C ALA A 254 -2.60 11.13 20.82
N GLY A 255 -3.28 11.93 21.64
CA GLY A 255 -2.75 12.41 22.93
C GLY A 255 -2.55 11.29 23.96
N SER A 256 -3.13 10.12 23.72
CA SER A 256 -2.96 8.91 24.54
C SER A 256 -1.97 7.91 23.92
N ALA A 257 -1.48 8.15 22.70
CA ALA A 257 -0.72 7.22 21.88
C ALA A 257 0.70 7.74 21.61
N GLY A 258 1.59 7.57 22.59
CA GLY A 258 3.03 7.61 22.34
C GLY A 258 3.51 6.28 21.75
N GLY A 259 3.52 6.15 20.43
CA GLY A 259 4.36 5.20 19.67
C GLY A 259 3.74 3.87 19.23
N SER A 260 3.97 3.54 17.96
CA SER A 260 3.55 2.36 17.17
C SER A 260 2.10 2.40 16.66
N GLY A 261 1.95 2.50 15.32
CA GLY A 261 0.66 2.39 14.66
C GLY A 261 0.05 1.02 14.94
N GLY A 262 -1.20 1.00 15.39
CA GLY A 262 -1.90 -0.23 15.72
C GLY A 262 -2.15 -1.10 14.49
N LEU A 263 -2.10 -2.41 14.68
CA LEU A 263 -2.53 -3.39 13.70
C LEU A 263 -4.06 -3.42 13.66
N THR A 264 -4.65 -3.35 12.48
CA THR A 264 -6.11 -3.39 12.33
C THR A 264 -6.58 -4.77 11.91
N GLY A 265 -7.68 -5.24 12.47
CA GLY A 265 -8.32 -6.49 12.06
C GLY A 265 -9.84 -6.41 12.15
N THR A 266 -10.52 -7.21 11.34
CA THR A 266 -11.99 -7.20 11.24
C THR A 266 -12.54 -8.62 11.25
N ALA A 267 -13.59 -8.86 12.02
CA ALA A 267 -14.31 -10.13 12.03
C ALA A 267 -15.82 -9.95 12.23
N GLU A 268 -16.58 -10.99 11.92
CA GLU A 268 -18.04 -10.99 12.06
C GLU A 268 -18.47 -11.04 13.53
N GLY A 269 -19.22 -10.03 13.96
CA GLY A 269 -19.92 -9.99 15.25
C GLY A 269 -21.35 -10.54 15.16
N PHE A 270 -22.16 -10.28 16.19
CA PHE A 270 -23.54 -10.75 16.24
C PHE A 270 -24.47 -10.04 15.24
N ALA A 271 -24.26 -8.74 15.04
CA ALA A 271 -25.13 -7.89 14.20
C ALA A 271 -24.40 -7.31 12.97
N GLY A 272 -23.19 -7.78 12.69
CA GLY A 272 -22.36 -7.34 11.57
C GLY A 272 -20.87 -7.25 11.95
N PRO A 273 -20.02 -6.72 11.07
CA PRO A 273 -18.58 -6.71 11.28
C PRO A 273 -18.19 -5.84 12.48
N ILE A 274 -17.14 -6.26 13.16
CA ILE A 274 -16.44 -5.57 14.25
C ILE A 274 -15.00 -5.35 13.79
N THR A 275 -14.55 -4.11 13.82
CA THR A 275 -13.17 -3.71 13.50
C THR A 275 -12.47 -3.27 14.76
N VAL A 276 -11.24 -3.75 14.95
CA VAL A 276 -10.39 -3.41 16.10
C VAL A 276 -9.04 -2.91 15.63
N GLU A 277 -8.45 -2.04 16.45
CA GLU A 277 -7.07 -1.62 16.36
C GLU A 277 -6.30 -2.17 17.57
N VAL A 278 -5.17 -2.82 17.31
CA VAL A 278 -4.32 -3.49 18.29
C VAL A 278 -2.95 -2.81 18.32
N THR A 279 -2.62 -2.16 19.43
CA THR A 279 -1.29 -1.55 19.63
C THR A 279 -0.31 -2.60 20.17
N MET A 280 0.87 -2.69 19.55
CA MET A 280 1.90 -3.68 19.88
C MET A 280 3.22 -3.00 20.26
N ASP A 281 3.79 -3.36 21.42
CA ASP A 281 5.20 -3.12 21.76
C ASP A 281 5.99 -4.42 21.64
N GLY A 282 6.59 -4.62 20.46
CA GLY A 282 7.23 -5.90 20.10
C GLY A 282 6.19 -7.03 20.05
N ASP A 283 6.36 -8.04 20.90
CA ASP A 283 5.44 -9.18 21.03
C ASP A 283 4.34 -8.93 22.09
N THR A 284 4.21 -7.70 22.61
CA THR A 284 3.27 -7.35 23.68
C THR A 284 2.12 -6.50 23.16
N ILE A 285 0.89 -6.96 23.35
CA ILE A 285 -0.34 -6.21 23.15
C ILE A 285 -0.45 -5.16 24.26
N THR A 286 -0.28 -3.89 23.91
CA THR A 286 -0.37 -2.75 24.84
C THR A 286 -1.72 -2.04 24.78
N GLY A 287 -2.49 -2.27 23.71
CA GLY A 287 -3.81 -1.68 23.54
C GLY A 287 -4.68 -2.47 22.57
N VAL A 288 -5.98 -2.52 22.84
CA VAL A 288 -6.99 -3.01 21.91
C VAL A 288 -8.16 -2.04 21.96
N THR A 289 -8.53 -1.48 20.82
CA THR A 289 -9.62 -0.50 20.69
C THR A 289 -10.59 -0.98 19.63
N VAL A 290 -11.89 -1.02 19.93
CA VAL A 290 -12.92 -1.32 18.93
C VAL A 290 -13.26 -0.03 18.18
N THR A 291 -12.85 0.05 16.91
CA THR A 291 -12.97 1.26 16.09
C THR A 291 -14.30 1.31 15.32
N SER A 292 -14.89 0.14 15.03
CA SER A 292 -16.21 0.04 14.39
C SER A 292 -16.94 -1.21 14.88
N ASN A 293 -18.26 -1.10 15.08
CA ASN A 293 -19.11 -2.24 15.35
C ASN A 293 -20.54 -1.98 14.85
N SER A 294 -21.25 -3.05 14.52
CA SER A 294 -22.67 -2.99 14.11
C SER A 294 -23.61 -3.48 15.22
N GLU A 295 -23.15 -3.53 16.48
CA GLU A 295 -23.85 -4.19 17.58
C GLU A 295 -24.97 -3.34 18.17
N SER A 296 -26.16 -3.93 18.32
CA SER A 296 -27.34 -3.21 18.84
C SER A 296 -27.53 -3.36 20.36
N ALA A 297 -26.86 -4.33 20.99
CA ALA A 297 -26.85 -4.55 22.44
C ALA A 297 -25.63 -5.40 22.89
N PRO A 298 -24.40 -4.89 22.76
CA PRO A 298 -23.18 -5.68 22.98
C PRO A 298 -22.89 -6.05 24.45
N GLY A 299 -23.69 -5.55 25.40
CA GLY A 299 -23.40 -5.69 26.83
C GLY A 299 -22.07 -5.02 27.21
N THR A 300 -21.30 -5.63 28.09
CA THR A 300 -19.95 -5.15 28.47
C THR A 300 -18.85 -5.69 27.57
N ALA A 301 -19.17 -6.47 26.53
CA ALA A 301 -18.15 -7.15 25.71
C ALA A 301 -17.21 -6.18 24.97
N LEU A 302 -17.70 -5.03 24.53
CA LEU A 302 -16.87 -4.01 23.86
C LEU A 302 -15.83 -3.37 24.80
N GLU A 303 -16.01 -3.47 26.12
CA GLU A 303 -15.09 -2.92 27.13
C GLU A 303 -14.26 -4.04 27.77
N ASP A 304 -14.92 -5.13 28.19
CA ASP A 304 -14.31 -6.21 28.96
C ASP A 304 -13.35 -7.07 28.13
N ILE A 305 -13.68 -7.37 26.86
CA ILE A 305 -12.85 -8.24 26.01
C ILE A 305 -11.54 -7.55 25.62
N PRO A 306 -11.52 -6.30 25.12
CA PRO A 306 -10.26 -5.60 24.87
C PRO A 306 -9.37 -5.49 26.12
N ALA A 307 -9.97 -5.18 27.27
CA ALA A 307 -9.24 -5.10 28.54
C ALA A 307 -8.65 -6.46 28.96
N ALA A 308 -9.40 -7.55 28.77
CA ALA A 308 -8.93 -8.90 29.06
C ALA A 308 -7.77 -9.32 28.14
N ILE A 309 -7.82 -8.96 26.85
CA ILE A 309 -6.78 -9.30 25.87
C ILE A 309 -5.46 -8.60 26.20
N VAL A 310 -5.51 -7.29 26.52
CA VAL A 310 -4.33 -6.53 26.96
C VAL A 310 -3.78 -7.11 28.27
N ALA A 311 -4.65 -7.45 29.23
CA ALA A 311 -4.22 -8.02 30.50
C ALA A 311 -3.60 -9.44 30.37
N ALA A 312 -4.11 -10.24 29.42
CA ALA A 312 -3.61 -11.59 29.15
C ALA A 312 -2.40 -11.60 28.20
N ASN A 313 -2.14 -10.48 27.51
CA ASN A 313 -1.25 -10.41 26.36
C ASN A 313 -1.53 -11.53 25.33
N SER A 314 -2.81 -11.80 25.09
CA SER A 314 -3.25 -12.89 24.21
C SER A 314 -4.69 -12.67 23.77
N PRO A 315 -5.05 -12.97 22.51
CA PRO A 315 -6.45 -12.98 22.07
C PRO A 315 -7.26 -14.15 22.64
N ASP A 316 -6.62 -15.16 23.25
CA ASP A 316 -7.31 -16.32 23.82
C ASP A 316 -7.85 -16.01 25.24
N VAL A 317 -8.93 -15.24 25.29
CA VAL A 317 -9.64 -14.85 26.52
C VAL A 317 -11.04 -15.44 26.59
N ASP A 318 -11.60 -15.50 27.79
CA ASP A 318 -12.98 -15.96 28.00
C ASP A 318 -13.99 -14.94 27.48
N VAL A 319 -15.06 -15.45 26.86
CA VAL A 319 -16.18 -14.62 26.38
C VAL A 319 -17.02 -14.05 27.53
N VAL A 320 -17.64 -12.88 27.29
CA VAL A 320 -18.58 -12.29 28.25
C VAL A 320 -19.92 -13.05 28.22
N ALA A 321 -20.43 -13.38 29.40
CA ALA A 321 -21.70 -14.08 29.56
C ALA A 321 -22.86 -13.24 28.98
N GLY A 322 -23.58 -13.80 28.01
CA GLY A 322 -24.71 -13.13 27.35
C GLY A 322 -24.31 -12.29 26.12
N ALA A 323 -23.02 -12.17 25.81
CA ALA A 323 -22.49 -11.45 24.65
C ALA A 323 -21.47 -12.31 23.87
N THR A 324 -21.73 -13.62 23.76
CA THR A 324 -20.78 -14.60 23.20
C THR A 324 -20.38 -14.31 21.76
N TYR A 325 -21.33 -13.94 20.90
CA TYR A 325 -21.05 -13.66 19.48
C TYR A 325 -20.22 -12.39 19.30
N THR A 326 -20.57 -11.32 20.01
CA THR A 326 -19.80 -10.07 20.03
C THR A 326 -18.40 -10.29 20.63
N SER A 327 -18.28 -11.09 21.70
CA SER A 327 -16.99 -11.41 22.29
C SER A 327 -16.08 -12.17 21.32
N ASN A 328 -16.62 -13.16 20.62
CA ASN A 328 -15.87 -13.88 19.59
C ASN A 328 -15.51 -12.97 18.41
N GLY A 329 -16.41 -12.09 17.96
CA GLY A 329 -16.11 -11.12 16.90
C GLY A 329 -14.94 -10.20 17.25
N ILE A 330 -14.85 -9.72 18.50
CA ILE A 330 -13.69 -8.93 18.96
C ILE A 330 -12.41 -9.79 19.01
N ILE A 331 -12.48 -11.00 19.57
CA ILE A 331 -11.34 -11.92 19.67
C ILE A 331 -10.79 -12.26 18.27
N ASP A 332 -11.68 -12.60 17.34
CA ASP A 332 -11.33 -12.98 15.98
C ASP A 332 -10.78 -11.78 15.19
N ALA A 333 -11.31 -10.57 15.42
CA ALA A 333 -10.78 -9.35 14.83
C ALA A 333 -9.38 -9.02 15.37
N VAL A 334 -9.08 -9.29 16.64
CA VAL A 334 -7.71 -9.16 17.18
C VAL A 334 -6.78 -10.21 16.58
N LYS A 335 -7.23 -11.46 16.41
CA LYS A 335 -6.45 -12.52 15.76
C LYS A 335 -6.11 -12.19 14.31
N ASP A 336 -7.09 -11.67 13.58
CA ASP A 336 -6.93 -11.14 12.23
C ASP A 336 -5.88 -10.01 12.20
N ALA A 337 -5.95 -9.07 13.14
CA ALA A 337 -5.01 -7.96 13.24
C ALA A 337 -3.55 -8.42 13.46
N ILE A 338 -3.33 -9.41 14.33
CA ILE A 338 -1.99 -9.88 14.69
C ILE A 338 -1.51 -11.10 13.89
N GLY A 339 -2.32 -11.61 12.95
CA GLY A 339 -2.00 -12.76 12.10
C GLY A 339 -1.93 -14.11 12.85
N ALA A 340 -2.76 -14.31 13.87
CA ALA A 340 -2.77 -15.48 14.77
C ALA A 340 -3.90 -16.51 14.49
#